data_AF-A0A4Q5XNY4-F1
#
_entry.id   AF-A0A4Q5XNY4-F1
#
_cell.length_a   1.000
_cell.length_b   1.000
_cell.length_c   1.000
_cell.angle_alpha   90.00
_cell.angle_beta   90.00
_cell.angle_gamma   90.00
#
_symmetry.space_group_name_H-M   'P 1'
#
loop_
_entity.id
_entity.type
_entity.pdbx_description
1 polymer ?
#
loop_
_entity_poly.entity_id
_entity_poly.type
_entity_poly.pdbx_seq_one_letter_code
_entity_poly.pdbx_strand_id
1 'polypeptide(L)'
;MKLGHLVLAASVLALPAACATAGGGASMGSDATLQETASLMASITQHGDGVDIADSSAQLDAQVAAAPNDPYVLKLAALSRVTLAESSQDRAERVKLRHDALAQFDKAITLAKPDAPSRIVRLNGQETEVDLKDLPDLRAQLFHTVQTDR
;
A
#
# COMPACT_ATOMS: atom_id res chain seq x y z
N MET A 1 47.79 43.02 -45.84
CA MET A 1 48.27 41.77 -45.23
C MET A 1 47.06 41.13 -44.55
N LYS A 2 46.34 40.21 -45.20
CA LYS A 2 46.55 38.75 -45.34
C LYS A 2 46.37 37.98 -44.01
N LEU A 3 45.36 37.10 -44.07
CA LEU A 3 44.79 36.13 -43.12
C LEU A 3 45.75 35.41 -42.16
N GLY A 4 45.17 34.95 -41.05
CA GLY A 4 45.58 33.72 -40.36
C GLY A 4 44.62 33.33 -39.23
N HIS A 5 43.78 32.31 -39.47
CA HIS A 5 42.91 31.68 -38.48
C HIS A 5 43.69 30.89 -37.43
N LEU A 6 43.18 30.84 -36.19
CA LEU A 6 43.37 29.68 -35.34
C LEU A 6 42.14 29.44 -34.45
N VAL A 7 41.83 28.17 -34.35
CA VAL A 7 40.62 27.51 -33.86
C VAL A 7 40.79 27.19 -32.36
N LEU A 8 39.69 27.06 -31.59
CA LEU A 8 39.31 25.85 -30.82
C LEU A 8 38.52 26.15 -29.51
N ALA A 9 37.23 25.80 -29.58
CA ALA A 9 36.39 25.05 -28.63
C ALA A 9 36.12 25.46 -27.17
N ALA A 10 34.91 25.01 -26.78
CA ALA A 10 34.47 24.54 -25.46
C ALA A 10 33.65 25.53 -24.61
N SER A 11 32.34 25.48 -24.86
CA SER A 11 31.24 25.24 -23.90
C SER A 11 31.60 25.22 -22.41
N VAL A 12 30.78 25.84 -21.56
CA VAL A 12 29.94 25.12 -20.57
C VAL A 12 28.94 26.09 -19.90
N LEU A 13 27.68 25.72 -20.09
CA LEU A 13 26.45 25.90 -19.32
C LEU A 13 26.38 26.92 -18.16
N ALA A 14 25.39 27.79 -18.32
CA ALA A 14 24.57 28.34 -17.25
C ALA A 14 23.78 27.23 -16.53
N LEU A 15 23.70 27.29 -15.19
CA LEU A 15 22.61 26.70 -14.41
C LEU A 15 22.05 27.74 -13.44
N PRO A 16 20.75 28.10 -13.54
CA PRO A 16 20.03 28.82 -12.51
C PRO A 16 19.38 27.85 -11.49
N ALA A 17 19.23 28.36 -10.27
CA ALA A 17 18.22 28.03 -9.27
C ALA A 17 17.86 26.55 -9.05
N ALA A 18 18.46 25.96 -8.01
CA ALA A 18 17.93 24.77 -7.37
C ALA A 18 16.58 25.10 -6.71
N CYS A 19 15.48 24.73 -7.36
CA CYS A 19 14.20 24.54 -6.69
C CYS A 19 14.35 23.39 -5.69
N ALA A 20 14.13 23.69 -4.42
CA ALA A 20 13.87 22.69 -3.39
C ALA A 20 12.57 21.97 -3.72
N THR A 21 12.65 20.82 -4.38
CA THR A 21 11.56 19.86 -4.41
C THR A 21 11.60 19.07 -3.11
N ALA A 22 10.72 19.47 -2.20
CA ALA A 22 10.30 18.65 -1.07
C ALA A 22 9.97 17.23 -1.56
N GLY A 23 10.40 16.22 -0.81
CA GLY A 23 10.24 14.81 -1.15
C GLY A 23 8.79 14.45 -1.49
N GLY A 24 8.56 14.08 -2.74
CA GLY A 24 7.26 13.60 -3.24
C GLY A 24 7.38 12.53 -4.32
N GLY A 25 8.57 11.95 -4.51
CA GLY A 25 8.85 10.97 -5.58
C GLY A 25 8.29 9.57 -5.35
N ALA A 26 7.72 9.27 -4.18
CA ALA A 26 7.11 7.97 -3.87
C ALA A 26 5.58 7.92 -4.14
N SER A 27 4.94 9.06 -4.47
CA SER A 27 3.47 9.17 -4.47
C SER A 27 2.81 8.43 -5.64
N MET A 28 3.25 8.64 -6.88
CA MET A 28 2.47 8.15 -8.05
C MET A 28 2.38 6.62 -8.14
N GLY A 29 3.45 5.89 -7.84
CA GLY A 29 3.43 4.43 -7.84
C GLY A 29 2.62 3.87 -6.68
N SER A 30 2.80 4.43 -5.48
CA SER A 30 2.12 3.96 -4.27
C SER A 30 0.62 4.26 -4.30
N ASP A 31 0.19 5.36 -4.92
CA ASP A 31 -1.23 5.70 -5.06
C ASP A 31 -1.95 4.77 -6.06
N ALA A 32 -1.26 4.33 -7.12
CA ALA A 32 -1.80 3.31 -8.03
C ALA A 32 -1.93 1.95 -7.33
N THR A 33 -0.88 1.51 -6.62
CA THR A 33 -0.91 0.29 -5.80
C THR A 33 -2.00 0.36 -4.72
N LEU A 34 -2.19 1.52 -4.10
CA LEU A 34 -3.26 1.73 -3.12
C LEU A 34 -4.65 1.59 -3.76
N GLN A 35 -4.86 2.20 -4.92
CA GLN A 35 -6.12 2.10 -5.66
C GLN A 35 -6.42 0.66 -6.11
N GLU A 36 -5.40 -0.07 -6.58
CA GLU A 36 -5.53 -1.50 -6.95
C GLU A 36 -5.84 -2.37 -5.73
N THR A 37 -5.13 -2.14 -4.61
CA THR A 37 -5.37 -2.87 -3.35
C THR A 37 -6.77 -2.60 -2.82
N ALA A 38 -7.25 -1.36 -2.90
CA ALA A 38 -8.60 -1.00 -2.49
C ALA A 38 -9.67 -1.67 -3.38
N SER A 39 -9.42 -1.72 -4.69
CA SER A 39 -10.32 -2.38 -5.64
C SER A 39 -10.38 -3.89 -5.40
N LEU A 40 -9.24 -4.51 -5.09
CA LEU A 40 -9.16 -5.92 -4.70
C LEU A 40 -9.90 -6.18 -3.38
N MET A 41 -9.71 -5.34 -2.36
CA MET A 41 -10.45 -5.44 -1.10
C MET A 41 -11.96 -5.36 -1.32
N ALA A 42 -12.42 -4.43 -2.17
CA ALA A 42 -13.83 -4.29 -2.51
C ALA A 42 -14.37 -5.53 -3.24
N SER A 43 -13.59 -6.10 -4.15
CA SER A 43 -13.93 -7.35 -4.85
C SER A 43 -14.04 -8.53 -3.87
N ILE A 44 -13.05 -8.72 -3.00
CA ILE A 44 -13.04 -9.76 -1.96
C ILE A 44 -14.27 -9.60 -1.05
N THR A 45 -14.60 -8.38 -0.64
CA THR A 45 -15.76 -8.11 0.22
C THR A 45 -17.08 -8.44 -0.48
N GLN A 46 -17.19 -8.16 -1.78
CA GLN A 46 -18.41 -8.43 -2.56
C GLN A 46 -18.60 -9.90 -2.90
N HIS A 47 -17.50 -10.66 -2.97
CA HIS A 47 -17.49 -12.04 -3.47
C HIS A 47 -16.99 -13.07 -2.44
N GLY A 48 -16.96 -12.73 -1.15
CA GLY A 48 -16.23 -13.46 -0.09
C GLY A 48 -16.36 -14.98 -0.09
N ASP A 49 -17.53 -15.54 -0.42
CA ASP A 49 -17.79 -17.00 -0.43
C ASP A 49 -17.39 -17.70 -1.74
N GLY A 50 -17.05 -16.95 -2.79
CA GLY A 50 -16.74 -17.45 -4.13
C GLY A 50 -15.36 -17.06 -4.66
N VAL A 51 -14.56 -16.32 -3.88
CA VAL A 51 -13.19 -15.97 -4.24
C VAL A 51 -12.23 -17.11 -3.92
N ASP A 52 -11.32 -17.39 -4.85
CA ASP A 52 -10.18 -18.27 -4.60
C ASP A 52 -9.25 -17.57 -3.60
N ILE A 53 -9.15 -18.14 -2.41
CA ILE A 53 -8.38 -17.56 -1.31
C ILE A 53 -6.89 -17.58 -1.61
N ALA A 54 -6.39 -18.62 -2.29
CA ALA A 54 -4.98 -18.72 -2.63
C ALA A 54 -4.60 -17.67 -3.69
N ASP A 55 -5.42 -17.51 -4.73
CA ASP A 55 -5.21 -16.49 -5.76
C ASP A 55 -5.33 -15.08 -5.16
N SER A 56 -6.38 -14.80 -4.38
CA SER A 56 -6.58 -13.51 -3.72
C SER A 56 -5.43 -13.17 -2.77
N SER A 57 -4.94 -14.15 -2.02
CA SER A 57 -3.77 -13.97 -1.14
C SER A 57 -2.51 -13.66 -1.92
N ALA A 58 -2.26 -14.35 -3.04
CA ALA A 58 -1.11 -14.08 -3.90
C ALA A 58 -1.18 -12.68 -4.55
N GLN A 59 -2.36 -12.23 -4.96
CA GLN A 59 -2.56 -10.87 -5.45
C GLN A 59 -2.29 -9.83 -4.36
N LEU A 60 -2.77 -10.07 -3.13
CA LEU A 60 -2.47 -9.20 -1.99
C LEU A 60 -0.98 -9.19 -1.64
N ASP A 61 -0.28 -10.33 -1.76
CA ASP A 61 1.16 -10.41 -1.56
C ASP A 61 1.92 -9.59 -2.62
N ALA A 62 1.47 -9.63 -3.87
CA ALA A 62 2.05 -8.83 -4.95
C ALA A 62 1.89 -7.33 -4.69
N GLN A 63 0.71 -6.88 -4.23
CA GLN A 63 0.48 -5.47 -3.91
C GLN A 63 1.34 -5.01 -2.72
N VAL A 64 1.45 -5.85 -1.68
CA VAL A 64 2.34 -5.57 -0.53
C VAL A 64 3.81 -5.54 -0.97
N ALA A 65 4.23 -6.41 -1.90
CA ALA A 65 5.58 -6.39 -2.44
C ALA A 65 5.86 -5.16 -3.32
N ALA A 66 4.85 -4.64 -4.02
CA ALA A 66 4.95 -3.43 -4.83
C ALA A 66 5.07 -2.14 -3.98
N ALA A 67 4.39 -2.08 -2.84
CA ALA A 67 4.46 -0.96 -1.89
C ALA A 67 4.71 -1.42 -0.44
N PRO A 68 5.89 -2.00 -0.14
CA PRO A 68 6.13 -2.67 1.14
C PRO A 68 6.18 -1.73 2.33
N ASN A 69 6.38 -0.44 2.09
CA ASN A 69 6.50 0.59 3.12
C ASN A 69 5.34 1.60 3.08
N ASP A 70 4.27 1.32 2.33
CA ASP A 70 3.08 2.16 2.33
C ASP A 70 2.08 1.66 3.40
N PRO A 71 1.85 2.41 4.49
CA PRO A 71 0.96 1.99 5.56
C PRO A 71 -0.52 1.86 5.14
N TYR A 72 -0.97 2.58 4.10
CA TYR A 72 -2.33 2.48 3.59
C TYR A 72 -2.51 1.18 2.81
N VAL A 73 -1.55 0.81 1.97
CA VAL A 73 -1.55 -0.47 1.26
C VAL A 73 -1.52 -1.62 2.27
N LEU A 74 -0.65 -1.56 3.28
CA LEU A 74 -0.57 -2.56 4.33
C LEU A 74 -1.90 -2.68 5.12
N LYS A 75 -2.55 -1.55 5.45
CA LYS A 75 -3.87 -1.54 6.09
C LYS A 75 -4.92 -2.27 5.25
N LEU A 76 -5.07 -1.90 3.98
CA LEU A 76 -6.08 -2.49 3.10
C LEU A 76 -5.80 -3.97 2.83
N ALA A 77 -4.53 -4.33 2.69
CA ALA A 77 -4.12 -5.71 2.48
C ALA A 77 -4.39 -6.58 3.72
N ALA A 78 -4.21 -6.04 4.93
CA ALA A 78 -4.54 -6.71 6.18
C ALA A 78 -6.05 -6.89 6.33
N LEU A 79 -6.86 -5.86 6.08
CA LEU A 79 -8.32 -5.93 6.11
C LEU A 79 -8.86 -6.98 5.12
N SER A 80 -8.32 -7.00 3.90
CA SER A 80 -8.69 -8.00 2.89
C SER A 80 -8.41 -9.44 3.36
N ARG A 81 -7.27 -9.67 4.01
CA ARG A 81 -6.93 -10.98 4.59
C ARG A 81 -7.85 -11.36 5.75
N VAL A 82 -8.30 -10.40 6.55
CA VAL A 82 -9.32 -10.65 7.59
C VAL A 82 -10.62 -11.12 6.95
N THR A 83 -11.09 -10.47 5.89
CA THR A 83 -12.28 -10.89 5.14
C THR A 83 -12.11 -12.30 4.54
N LEU A 84 -10.97 -12.60 3.91
CA LEU A 84 -10.68 -13.96 3.42
C LEU A 84 -10.65 -15.01 4.55
N ALA A 85 -10.16 -14.63 5.73
CA ALA A 85 -10.17 -15.52 6.89
C ALA A 85 -11.57 -15.73 7.47
N GLU A 86 -12.53 -14.84 7.19
CA GLU A 86 -13.92 -15.04 7.60
C GLU A 86 -14.64 -16.02 6.67
N SER A 87 -14.27 -16.07 5.39
CA SER A 87 -14.86 -17.00 4.41
C SER A 87 -14.16 -18.36 4.33
N SER A 88 -12.91 -18.49 4.79
CA SER A 88 -12.19 -19.77 4.75
C SER A 88 -12.79 -20.82 5.69
N GLN A 89 -13.09 -21.99 5.14
CA GLN A 89 -13.55 -23.15 5.91
C GLN A 89 -12.40 -23.91 6.57
N ASP A 90 -11.18 -23.80 6.05
CA ASP A 90 -10.01 -24.45 6.63
C ASP A 90 -9.45 -23.65 7.80
N ARG A 91 -9.26 -24.33 8.94
CA ARG A 91 -8.74 -23.67 10.14
C ARG A 91 -7.30 -23.22 9.97
N ALA A 92 -6.46 -24.02 9.30
CA ALA A 92 -5.04 -23.66 9.15
C ALA A 92 -4.89 -22.42 8.26
N GLU A 93 -5.63 -22.36 7.15
CA GLU A 93 -5.70 -21.20 6.28
C GLU A 93 -6.25 -19.95 6.99
N ARG A 94 -7.35 -20.05 7.74
CA ARG A 94 -7.86 -18.93 8.55
C ARG A 94 -6.82 -18.37 9.52
N VAL A 95 -6.18 -19.25 10.28
CA VAL A 95 -5.19 -18.84 11.28
C VAL A 95 -4.00 -18.17 10.60
N LYS A 96 -3.52 -18.73 9.47
CA LYS A 96 -2.45 -18.13 8.67
C LYS A 96 -2.83 -16.73 8.19
N LEU A 97 -3.98 -16.56 7.55
CA LEU A 97 -4.46 -15.27 7.04
C LEU A 97 -4.54 -14.20 8.14
N ARG A 98 -5.06 -14.56 9.31
CA ARG A 98 -5.16 -13.63 10.45
C ARG A 98 -3.79 -13.28 11.04
N HIS A 99 -2.85 -14.22 11.06
CA HIS A 99 -1.48 -13.94 11.47
C HIS A 99 -0.76 -13.01 10.48
N ASP A 100 -0.92 -13.25 9.18
CA ASP A 100 -0.34 -12.39 8.14
C ASP A 100 -0.93 -10.98 8.19
N ALA A 101 -2.25 -10.86 8.39
CA ALA A 101 -2.93 -9.58 8.60
C ALA A 101 -2.43 -8.85 9.86
N LEU A 102 -2.22 -9.56 10.99
CA LEU A 102 -1.63 -9.00 12.20
C LEU A 102 -0.24 -8.40 11.94
N ALA A 103 0.62 -9.15 11.25
CA ALA A 103 1.97 -8.69 10.92
C ALA A 103 1.93 -7.42 10.04
N GLN A 104 0.97 -7.34 9.12
CA GLN A 104 0.77 -6.17 8.27
C GLN A 104 0.24 -4.97 9.04
N PHE A 105 -0.70 -5.15 9.97
CA PHE A 105 -1.13 -4.08 10.86
C PHE A 105 0.01 -3.58 11.76
N ASP A 106 0.78 -4.48 12.37
CA ASP A 106 1.94 -4.11 13.19
C ASP A 106 2.97 -3.29 12.39
N LYS A 107 3.21 -3.68 11.13
CA LYS A 107 4.08 -2.93 10.22
C LYS A 107 3.47 -1.57 9.83
N ALA A 108 2.17 -1.54 9.51
CA ALA A 108 1.47 -0.30 9.16
C ALA A 108 1.51 0.71 10.31
N ILE A 109 1.28 0.26 11.56
CA ILE A 109 1.38 1.08 12.77
C ILE A 109 2.79 1.64 12.93
N THR A 110 3.83 0.83 12.70
CA THR A 110 5.23 1.26 12.79
C THR A 110 5.57 2.34 11.76
N LEU A 111 4.94 2.30 10.58
CA LEU A 111 5.18 3.24 9.48
C LEU A 111 4.25 4.46 9.51
N ALA A 112 3.10 4.36 10.18
CA ALA A 112 2.11 5.42 10.28
C ALA A 112 2.66 6.59 11.10
N LYS A 113 2.51 7.80 10.56
CA LYS A 113 2.76 9.02 11.33
C LYS A 113 1.50 9.37 12.13
N PRO A 114 1.62 9.91 13.35
CA PRO A 114 0.46 10.29 14.16
C PRO A 114 -0.55 11.21 13.44
N ASP A 115 -0.04 12.14 12.62
CA ASP A 115 -0.84 13.09 11.85
C ASP A 115 -0.85 12.76 10.34
N ALA A 116 -0.73 11.48 9.98
CA ALA A 116 -0.79 11.07 8.58
C ALA A 116 -2.15 11.46 7.98
N PRO A 117 -2.18 12.20 6.85
CA PRO A 117 -3.44 12.63 6.24
C PRO A 117 -4.17 11.42 5.66
N SER A 118 -5.49 11.45 5.59
CA SER A 118 -6.22 10.40 4.87
C SER A 118 -5.90 10.43 3.37
N ARG A 119 -6.04 9.29 2.71
CA ARG A 119 -5.95 9.18 1.25
C ARG A 119 -7.30 8.78 0.67
N ILE A 120 -7.60 9.27 -0.53
CA ILE A 120 -8.84 8.96 -1.22
C ILE A 120 -8.58 7.88 -2.26
N VAL A 121 -9.41 6.84 -2.25
CA VAL A 121 -9.49 5.81 -3.29
C VAL A 121 -10.87 5.84 -3.91
N ARG A 122 -10.99 5.41 -5.17
CA ARG A 122 -12.29 5.38 -5.86
C ARG A 122 -12.78 3.96 -6.03
N LEU A 123 -13.79 3.57 -5.26
CA LEU A 123 -14.40 2.24 -5.30
C LEU A 123 -15.77 2.33 -5.96
N ASN A 124 -16.00 1.56 -7.04
CA ASN A 124 -17.26 1.57 -7.79
C ASN A 124 -17.73 2.99 -8.21
N GLY A 125 -16.79 3.90 -8.48
CA GLY A 125 -17.10 5.30 -8.82
C GLY A 125 -17.34 6.23 -7.62
N GLN A 126 -17.33 5.73 -6.38
CA GLN A 126 -17.44 6.52 -5.17
C GLN A 126 -16.06 6.77 -4.53
N GLU A 127 -15.82 8.00 -4.09
CA GLU A 127 -14.63 8.35 -3.32
C GLU A 127 -14.77 7.83 -1.89
N THR A 128 -13.80 7.02 -1.46
CA THR A 128 -13.70 6.43 -0.13
C THR A 128 -12.43 6.94 0.53
N GLU A 129 -12.56 7.43 1.76
CA GLU A 129 -11.44 7.87 2.57
C GLU A 129 -10.79 6.69 3.28
N VAL A 130 -9.48 6.59 3.17
CA VAL A 130 -8.64 5.62 3.90
C VAL A 130 -7.73 6.41 4.82
N ASP A 131 -8.06 6.41 6.10
CA ASP A 131 -7.19 6.93 7.15
C ASP A 131 -6.47 5.79 7.89
N LEU A 132 -5.58 6.13 8.83
CA LEU A 132 -4.78 5.18 9.61
C LEU A 132 -5.08 5.26 11.11
N LYS A 133 -6.11 6.02 11.52
CA LYS A 133 -6.38 6.38 12.92
C LYS A 133 -6.89 5.18 13.73
N ASP A 134 -7.62 4.30 13.07
CA ASP A 134 -8.20 3.06 13.58
C ASP A 134 -7.23 1.87 13.61
N LEU A 135 -6.00 2.00 13.06
CA LEU A 135 -5.04 0.90 12.98
C LEU A 135 -4.78 0.20 14.33
N PRO A 136 -4.54 0.93 15.44
CA PRO A 136 -4.32 0.29 16.74
C PRO A 136 -5.53 -0.54 17.20
N ASP A 137 -6.74 -0.05 16.95
CA ASP A 137 -7.98 -0.71 17.34
C ASP A 137 -8.25 -1.95 16.48
N LEU A 138 -8.06 -1.85 15.16
CA LEU A 138 -8.16 -2.97 14.22
C LEU A 138 -7.18 -4.10 14.59
N ARG A 139 -5.93 -3.72 14.88
CA ARG A 139 -4.89 -4.64 15.34
C ARG A 139 -5.28 -5.32 16.65
N ALA A 140 -5.79 -4.56 17.63
CA ALA A 140 -6.20 -5.10 18.92
C ALA A 140 -7.37 -6.09 18.78
N GLN A 141 -8.39 -5.75 17.99
CA GLN A 141 -9.52 -6.62 17.70
C GLN A 141 -9.06 -7.94 17.06
N LEU A 142 -8.24 -7.86 16.01
CA LEU A 142 -7.71 -9.06 15.35
C LEU A 142 -6.84 -9.91 16.29
N PHE A 143 -6.03 -9.28 17.13
CA PHE A 143 -5.21 -9.98 18.12
C PHE A 143 -6.04 -10.77 19.14
N HIS A 144 -7.19 -10.22 19.57
CA HIS A 144 -8.13 -10.95 20.40
C HIS A 144 -8.72 -12.16 19.67
N THR A 145 -9.17 -11.99 18.42
CA THR A 145 -9.70 -13.07 17.59
C THR A 145 -8.68 -14.19 17.39
N VAL A 146 -7.42 -13.86 17.11
CA VAL A 146 -6.35 -14.86 16.93
C VAL A 146 -6.05 -15.62 18.21
N GLN A 147 -6.19 -15.00 19.38
CA GLN A 147 -6.02 -15.71 20.66
C GLN A 147 -7.15 -16.70 20.92
N THR A 148 -8.38 -16.39 20.53
CA THR A 148 -9.54 -17.27 20.73
C THR A 148 -9.60 -18.41 19.72
N ASP A 149 -8.93 -18.29 18.58
CA ASP A 149 -8.92 -19.30 17.52
C ASP A 149 -7.88 -20.42 17.74
N ARG A 150 -7.07 -20.34 18.81
CA ARG A 150 -5.99 -21.29 19.15
C ARG A 150 -6.44 -22.65 19.63
#